data_AF-A0A8C4UXX6-F1
#
_entry.id   AF-A0A8C4UXX6-F1
#
_cell.length_a   1.000
_cell.length_b   1.000
_cell.length_c   1.000
_cell.angle_alpha   90.00
_cell.angle_beta   90.00
_cell.angle_gamma   90.00
#
_symmetry.space_group_name_H-M   'P 1'
#
loop_
_entity.id
_entity.type
_entity.pdbx_description
1 polymer ?
#
loop_
_entity_poly.entity_id
_entity_poly.type
_entity_poly.pdbx_seq_one_letter_code
_entity_poly.pdbx_strand_id
1 'polypeptide(L)'
;ASWLFFAGIPQHLAQHLQFTAQEFVLDGKHKEAIPAALHALRFATEVYGSNSVQLVPAYLLLAEASAGVGRLPQASKYLSQAQWIVLRTPDCSVALQCKLHRSLGLFCAAEGDFEQALYHLANDVYLASSTFGLKSIETSGGYFHMANVFFQQNKTDIANSLYAKVEPHKQRGSPRIFHSQGRVAGTYSSGIQASHVKFTVRIKEKSH
;
A
#
# COMPACT_ATOMS: atom_id res chain seq x y z
N ALA A 1 2.99 -40.72 3.19
CA ALA A 1 2.00 -39.76 2.65
C ALA A 1 1.51 -38.71 3.68
N SER A 2 1.58 -38.95 5.00
CA SER A 2 0.99 -38.03 6.00
C SER A 2 1.76 -36.71 6.24
N TRP A 3 3.09 -36.71 6.18
CA TRP A 3 3.91 -35.52 6.53
C TRP A 3 3.77 -34.34 5.56
N LEU A 4 3.61 -34.59 4.26
CA LEU A 4 3.44 -33.52 3.26
C LEU A 4 2.05 -32.84 3.36
N PHE A 5 1.04 -33.56 3.83
CA PHE A 5 -0.31 -33.01 4.02
C PHE A 5 -0.36 -32.04 5.22
N PHE A 6 0.40 -32.32 6.29
CA PHE A 6 0.50 -31.41 7.44
C PHE A 6 1.44 -30.21 7.19
N ALA A 7 2.45 -30.36 6.34
CA ALA A 7 3.40 -29.28 6.04
C ALA A 7 2.76 -28.08 5.30
N GLY A 8 1.71 -28.31 4.50
CA GLY A 8 1.04 -27.24 3.73
C GLY A 8 -0.04 -26.47 4.50
N ILE A 9 -0.58 -27.02 5.59
CA ILE A 9 -1.71 -26.42 6.32
C ILE A 9 -1.35 -25.03 6.88
N PRO A 10 -0.21 -24.84 7.59
CA PRO A 10 0.11 -23.52 8.14
C PRO A 10 0.41 -22.49 7.04
N GLN A 11 0.93 -22.92 5.89
CA GLN A 11 1.19 -22.05 4.73
C GLN A 11 -0.12 -21.54 4.11
N HIS A 12 -1.10 -22.42 3.87
CA HIS A 12 -2.41 -22.02 3.35
C HIS A 12 -3.17 -21.13 4.34
N LEU A 13 -3.08 -21.42 5.65
CA LEU A 13 -3.66 -20.57 6.68
C LEU A 13 -3.01 -19.18 6.71
N ALA A 14 -1.68 -19.10 6.62
CA ALA A 14 -0.97 -17.82 6.57
C ALA A 14 -1.42 -16.98 5.37
N GLN A 15 -1.53 -17.59 4.18
CA GLN A 15 -1.99 -16.92 2.97
C GLN A 15 -3.44 -16.45 3.08
N HIS A 16 -4.34 -17.30 3.58
CA HIS A 16 -5.74 -16.94 3.78
C HIS A 16 -5.89 -15.75 4.74
N LEU A 17 -5.22 -15.81 5.89
CA LEU A 17 -5.25 -14.73 6.89
C LEU A 17 -4.65 -13.43 6.36
N GLN A 18 -3.60 -13.52 5.54
CA GLN A 18 -3.03 -12.36 4.87
C GLN A 18 -4.02 -11.72 3.91
N PHE A 19 -4.74 -12.52 3.12
CA PHE A 19 -5.80 -12.02 2.24
C PHE A 19 -6.93 -11.35 3.03
N THR A 20 -7.41 -12.00 4.10
CA THR A 20 -8.44 -11.41 4.99
C THR A 20 -7.98 -10.09 5.62
N ALA A 21 -6.73 -10.03 6.08
CA ALA A 21 -6.17 -8.79 6.61
C ALA A 21 -6.09 -7.69 5.56
N GLN A 22 -5.70 -8.05 4.33
CA GLN A 22 -5.67 -7.13 3.20
C GLN A 22 -7.07 -6.59 2.89
N GLU A 23 -8.11 -7.44 2.84
CA GLU A 23 -9.49 -7.00 2.65
C GLU A 23 -9.93 -6.02 3.74
N PHE A 24 -9.62 -6.30 5.02
CA PHE A 24 -9.96 -5.37 6.11
C PHE A 24 -9.25 -4.02 5.98
N VAL A 25 -7.98 -4.01 5.59
CA VAL A 25 -7.24 -2.78 5.30
C VAL A 25 -7.92 -2.02 4.14
N LEU A 26 -8.28 -2.73 3.07
CA LEU A 26 -9.01 -2.20 1.91
C LEU A 26 -10.46 -1.80 2.22
N ASP A 27 -11.00 -2.12 3.37
CA ASP A 27 -12.29 -1.62 3.86
C ASP A 27 -12.12 -0.44 4.84
N GLY A 28 -10.88 -0.11 5.23
CA GLY A 28 -10.57 0.83 6.31
C GLY A 28 -10.85 0.28 7.72
N LYS A 29 -11.11 -1.03 7.83
CA LYS A 29 -11.34 -1.78 9.09
C LYS A 29 -9.99 -2.16 9.72
N HIS A 30 -9.18 -1.15 10.03
CA HIS A 30 -7.80 -1.35 10.46
C HIS A 30 -7.68 -2.07 11.81
N LYS A 31 -8.66 -1.96 12.70
CA LYS A 31 -8.63 -2.67 13.99
C LYS A 31 -8.82 -4.17 13.80
N GLU A 32 -9.67 -4.54 12.86
CA GLU A 32 -10.01 -5.91 12.48
C GLU A 32 -8.88 -6.56 11.65
N ALA A 33 -8.14 -5.77 10.88
CA ALA A 33 -6.97 -6.25 10.12
C ALA A 33 -5.82 -6.74 11.00
N ILE A 34 -5.58 -6.07 12.14
CA ILE A 34 -4.44 -6.36 13.03
C ILE A 34 -4.40 -7.84 13.49
N PRO A 35 -5.45 -8.42 14.10
CA PRO A 35 -5.39 -9.80 14.55
C PRO A 35 -5.17 -10.79 13.39
N ALA A 36 -5.82 -10.57 12.24
CA ALA A 36 -5.62 -11.41 11.06
C ALA A 36 -4.17 -11.36 10.57
N ALA A 37 -3.58 -10.17 10.47
CA ALA A 37 -2.19 -10.00 10.03
C ALA A 37 -1.17 -10.57 11.06
N LEU A 38 -1.46 -10.47 12.37
CA LEU A 38 -0.63 -11.09 13.41
C LEU A 38 -0.65 -12.62 13.31
N HIS A 39 -1.83 -13.21 13.10
CA HIS A 39 -1.93 -14.66 12.89
C HIS A 39 -1.22 -15.09 11.60
N ALA A 40 -1.37 -14.34 10.51
CA ALA A 40 -0.64 -14.59 9.27
C ALA A 40 0.88 -14.58 9.50
N LEU A 41 1.38 -13.57 10.20
CA LEU A 41 2.81 -13.45 10.54
C LEU A 41 3.30 -14.63 11.39
N ARG A 42 2.51 -15.05 12.40
CA ARG A 42 2.87 -16.17 13.27
C ARG A 42 3.03 -17.47 12.47
N PHE A 43 2.02 -17.83 11.68
CA PHE A 43 2.08 -19.05 10.87
C PHE A 43 3.18 -18.98 9.81
N ALA A 44 3.37 -17.83 9.17
CA ALA A 44 4.47 -17.66 8.22
C ALA A 44 5.84 -17.80 8.91
N THR A 45 5.99 -17.32 10.14
CA THR A 45 7.23 -17.47 10.91
C THR A 45 7.49 -18.93 11.29
N GLU A 46 6.45 -19.68 11.65
CA GLU A 46 6.55 -21.13 11.93
C GLU A 46 6.98 -21.94 10.69
N VAL A 47 6.53 -21.55 9.49
CA VAL A 47 6.83 -22.26 8.24
C VAL A 47 8.18 -21.88 7.66
N TYR A 48 8.49 -20.58 7.60
CA TYR A 48 9.63 -20.06 6.84
C TYR A 48 10.78 -19.54 7.72
N GLY A 49 10.55 -19.39 9.03
CA GLY A 49 11.52 -18.83 9.97
C GLY A 49 11.53 -17.29 10.04
N SER A 50 12.09 -16.74 11.11
CA SER A 50 11.94 -15.33 11.52
C SER A 50 12.59 -14.27 10.62
N ASN A 51 13.40 -14.65 9.64
CA ASN A 51 14.10 -13.73 8.73
C ASN A 51 13.72 -13.94 7.26
N SER A 52 12.65 -14.68 7.01
CA SER A 52 12.23 -15.04 5.67
C SER A 52 11.56 -13.86 4.96
N VAL A 53 11.85 -13.71 3.67
CA VAL A 53 11.21 -12.71 2.79
C VAL A 53 9.69 -12.92 2.68
N GLN A 54 9.21 -14.15 2.90
CA GLN A 54 7.80 -14.49 2.92
C GLN A 54 7.04 -13.82 4.09
N LEU A 55 7.72 -13.29 5.10
CA LEU A 55 7.11 -12.53 6.20
C LEU A 55 6.79 -11.07 5.84
N VAL A 56 7.47 -10.52 4.83
CA VAL A 56 7.38 -9.10 4.45
C VAL A 56 5.94 -8.65 4.22
N PRO A 57 5.10 -9.37 3.45
CA PRO A 57 3.71 -8.93 3.24
C PRO A 57 2.89 -8.80 4.53
N ALA A 58 3.08 -9.69 5.50
CA ALA A 58 2.37 -9.63 6.77
C ALA A 58 2.85 -8.42 7.62
N TYR A 59 4.16 -8.14 7.62
CA TYR A 59 4.69 -6.94 8.27
C TYR A 59 4.16 -5.65 7.65
N LEU A 60 4.07 -5.57 6.32
CA LEU A 60 3.52 -4.40 5.64
C LEU A 60 2.03 -4.17 5.97
N LEU A 61 1.22 -5.23 6.01
CA LEU A 61 -0.18 -5.13 6.44
C LEU A 61 -0.32 -4.69 7.89
N LEU A 62 0.54 -5.20 8.79
CA LEU A 62 0.56 -4.77 10.19
C LEU A 62 0.96 -3.30 10.32
N ALA A 63 1.92 -2.84 9.52
CA ALA A 63 2.31 -1.43 9.49
C ALA A 63 1.15 -0.54 9.05
N GLU A 64 0.52 -0.88 7.92
CA GLU A 64 -0.60 -0.12 7.36
C GLU A 64 -1.79 -0.09 8.32
N ALA A 65 -2.18 -1.24 8.87
CA ALA A 65 -3.25 -1.31 9.87
C ALA A 65 -2.91 -0.53 11.15
N SER A 66 -1.65 -0.58 11.61
CA SER A 66 -1.20 0.16 12.79
C SER A 66 -1.23 1.67 12.57
N ALA A 67 -0.79 2.15 11.40
CA ALA A 67 -0.93 3.53 11.00
C ALA A 67 -2.42 3.92 10.87
N GLY A 68 -3.22 3.02 10.30
CA GLY A 68 -4.69 2.99 10.26
C GLY A 68 -5.40 3.43 11.54
N VAL A 69 -4.90 2.93 12.67
CA VAL A 69 -5.46 3.18 14.00
C VAL A 69 -4.74 4.30 14.77
N GLY A 70 -3.74 4.95 14.16
CA GLY A 70 -2.93 6.02 14.76
C GLY A 70 -1.76 5.54 15.62
N ARG A 71 -1.37 4.25 15.55
CA ARG A 71 -0.23 3.69 16.30
C ARG A 71 1.06 3.79 15.48
N LEU A 72 1.48 5.01 15.17
CA LEU A 72 2.65 5.28 14.33
C LEU A 72 3.96 4.61 14.83
N PRO A 73 4.29 4.61 16.14
CA PRO A 73 5.50 3.93 16.61
C PRO A 73 5.49 2.41 16.36
N GLN A 74 4.31 1.79 16.39
CA GLN A 74 4.17 0.37 16.08
C GLN A 74 4.29 0.11 14.58
N ALA A 75 3.70 0.98 13.75
CA ALA A 75 3.81 0.90 12.31
C ALA A 75 5.27 1.03 11.84
N SER A 76 6.01 2.00 12.38
CA SER A 76 7.44 2.20 12.13
C SER A 76 8.24 0.94 12.43
N LYS A 77 8.03 0.31 13.60
CA LYS A 77 8.71 -0.96 13.95
C LYS A 77 8.47 -2.05 12.91
N TYR A 78 7.24 -2.24 12.45
CA TYR A 78 6.93 -3.25 11.44
C TYR A 78 7.56 -2.93 10.08
N LEU A 79 7.59 -1.65 9.68
CA LEU A 79 8.28 -1.22 8.46
C LEU A 79 9.79 -1.45 8.55
N SER A 80 10.42 -1.16 9.70
CA SER A 80 11.85 -1.45 9.90
C SER A 80 12.15 -2.94 9.76
N GLN A 81 11.29 -3.81 10.30
CA GLN A 81 11.45 -5.27 10.14
C GLN A 81 11.32 -5.70 8.67
N ALA A 82 10.28 -5.21 7.97
CA ALA A 82 10.09 -5.50 6.55
C ALA A 82 11.28 -5.02 5.71
N GLN A 83 11.76 -3.81 5.96
CA GLN A 83 12.91 -3.22 5.26
C GLN A 83 14.18 -4.02 5.52
N TRP A 84 14.43 -4.40 6.77
CA TRP A 84 15.60 -5.20 7.14
C TRP A 84 15.63 -6.55 6.39
N ILE A 85 14.49 -7.24 6.33
CA ILE A 85 14.39 -8.52 5.61
C ILE A 85 14.65 -8.32 4.11
N VAL A 86 14.04 -7.30 3.50
CA VAL A 86 14.26 -6.99 2.07
C VAL A 86 15.72 -6.68 1.78
N LEU A 87 16.38 -5.85 2.60
CA LEU A 87 17.79 -5.50 2.45
C LEU A 87 18.73 -6.71 2.57
N ARG A 88 18.36 -7.70 3.40
CA ARG A 88 19.15 -8.91 3.61
C ARG A 88 18.87 -10.03 2.61
N THR A 89 17.86 -9.88 1.77
CA THR A 89 17.47 -10.91 0.80
C THR A 89 18.03 -10.54 -0.57
N PRO A 90 19.16 -11.13 -1.01
CA PRO A 90 19.59 -10.99 -2.40
C PRO A 90 18.47 -11.51 -3.30
N ASP A 91 18.28 -10.87 -4.46
CA ASP A 91 17.23 -11.24 -5.43
C ASP A 91 15.78 -11.10 -4.93
N CYS A 92 15.54 -10.23 -3.94
CA CYS A 92 14.19 -9.89 -3.53
C CYS A 92 13.37 -9.39 -4.74
N SER A 93 12.20 -9.99 -4.98
CA SER A 93 11.37 -9.66 -6.13
C SER A 93 11.02 -8.16 -6.18
N VAL A 94 11.01 -7.58 -7.40
CA VAL A 94 10.67 -6.17 -7.58
C VAL A 94 9.28 -5.85 -7.04
N ALA A 95 8.32 -6.78 -7.16
CA ALA A 95 6.99 -6.63 -6.60
C ALA A 95 6.98 -6.38 -5.08
N LEU A 96 7.86 -7.06 -4.33
CA LEU A 96 7.99 -6.84 -2.88
C LEU A 96 8.71 -5.53 -2.56
N GLN A 97 9.73 -5.18 -3.34
CA GLN A 97 10.43 -3.90 -3.19
C GLN A 97 9.48 -2.72 -3.42
N CYS A 98 8.66 -2.76 -4.48
CA CYS A 98 7.61 -1.77 -4.76
C CYS A 98 6.65 -1.62 -3.58
N LYS A 99 6.12 -2.74 -3.05
CA LYS A 99 5.22 -2.72 -1.89
C LYS A 99 5.87 -2.07 -0.66
N LEU A 100 7.13 -2.43 -0.36
CA LEU A 100 7.87 -1.83 0.75
C LEU A 100 8.04 -0.32 0.56
N HIS A 101 8.53 0.11 -0.61
CA HIS A 101 8.72 1.53 -0.90
C HIS A 101 7.40 2.31 -0.84
N ARG A 102 6.31 1.74 -1.34
CA ARG A 102 4.98 2.34 -1.20
C ARG A 102 4.57 2.52 0.25
N SER A 103 4.69 1.48 1.08
CA SER A 103 4.32 1.56 2.49
C SER A 103 5.18 2.55 3.27
N LEU A 104 6.50 2.61 3.00
CA LEU A 104 7.41 3.61 3.60
C LEU A 104 7.01 5.03 3.18
N GLY A 105 6.74 5.25 1.90
CA GLY A 105 6.34 6.56 1.39
C GLY A 105 5.04 7.06 1.99
N LEU A 106 4.04 6.18 2.11
CA LEU A 106 2.77 6.50 2.77
C LEU A 106 2.93 6.78 4.27
N PHE A 107 3.81 6.04 4.94
CA PHE A 107 4.12 6.28 6.34
C PHE A 107 4.79 7.64 6.55
N CYS A 108 5.82 7.99 5.77
CA CYS A 108 6.47 9.31 5.84
C CYS A 108 5.48 10.45 5.54
N ALA A 109 4.58 10.26 4.55
CA ALA A 109 3.55 11.25 4.25
C ALA A 109 2.57 11.44 5.44
N ALA A 110 2.23 10.37 6.15
CA ALA A 110 1.40 10.43 7.35
C ALA A 110 2.09 11.13 8.52
N GLU A 111 3.43 11.06 8.60
CA GLU A 111 4.24 11.82 9.56
C GLU A 111 4.48 13.28 9.14
N GLY A 112 4.11 13.66 7.91
CA GLY A 112 4.35 14.98 7.34
C GLY A 112 5.73 15.16 6.72
N ASP A 113 6.56 14.13 6.69
CA ASP A 113 7.85 14.13 5.99
C ASP A 113 7.63 13.85 4.50
N PHE A 114 7.24 14.90 3.78
CA PHE A 114 6.92 14.80 2.36
C PHE A 114 8.15 14.57 1.47
N GLU A 115 9.34 14.94 1.92
CA GLU A 115 10.58 14.71 1.16
C GLU A 115 10.88 13.21 1.10
N GLN A 116 10.92 12.55 2.27
CA GLN A 116 11.13 11.12 2.34
C GLN A 116 9.96 10.34 1.72
N ALA A 117 8.73 10.85 1.85
CA ALA A 117 7.58 10.26 1.19
C ALA A 117 7.78 10.19 -0.34
N LEU A 118 8.15 11.33 -0.96
CA LEU A 118 8.38 11.39 -2.40
C LEU A 118 9.58 10.57 -2.84
N TYR A 119 10.65 10.52 -2.04
CA TYR A 119 11.80 9.65 -2.32
C TYR A 119 11.39 8.17 -2.42
N HIS A 120 10.65 7.67 -1.43
CA HIS A 120 10.21 6.28 -1.43
C HIS A 120 9.19 5.99 -2.54
N LEU A 121 8.22 6.88 -2.76
CA LEU A 121 7.23 6.70 -3.83
C LEU A 121 7.84 6.79 -5.23
N ALA A 122 8.86 7.63 -5.45
CA ALA A 122 9.58 7.69 -6.71
C ALA A 122 10.32 6.38 -7.01
N ASN A 123 10.95 5.76 -5.99
CA ASN A 123 11.56 4.44 -6.13
C ASN A 123 10.52 3.36 -6.46
N ASP A 124 9.35 3.36 -5.82
CA ASP A 124 8.23 2.48 -6.16
C ASP A 124 7.82 2.63 -7.63
N VAL A 125 7.58 3.86 -8.09
CA VAL A 125 7.21 4.15 -9.50
C VAL A 125 8.30 3.71 -10.46
N TYR A 126 9.57 3.98 -10.16
CA TYR A 126 10.70 3.59 -11.00
C TYR A 126 10.78 2.06 -11.15
N LEU A 127 10.75 1.34 -10.03
CA LEU A 127 10.79 -0.12 -10.01
C LEU A 127 9.59 -0.74 -10.73
N ALA A 128 8.39 -0.23 -10.46
CA ALA A 128 7.16 -0.71 -11.07
C ALA A 128 7.16 -0.46 -12.59
N SER A 129 7.49 0.75 -13.02
CA SER A 129 7.50 1.10 -14.44
C SER A 129 8.55 0.33 -15.23
N SER A 130 9.71 0.06 -14.64
CA SER A 130 10.78 -0.73 -15.26
C SER A 130 10.40 -2.21 -15.42
N THR A 131 9.53 -2.73 -14.54
CA THR A 131 9.18 -4.16 -14.51
C THR A 131 7.85 -4.47 -15.21
N PHE A 132 6.83 -3.65 -14.98
CA PHE A 132 5.46 -3.88 -15.42
C PHE A 132 5.03 -2.92 -16.55
N GLY A 133 5.82 -1.88 -16.81
CA GLY A 133 5.56 -0.87 -17.82
C GLY A 133 4.82 0.35 -17.28
N LEU A 134 5.00 1.50 -17.95
CA LEU A 134 4.51 2.81 -17.51
C LEU A 134 2.98 2.94 -17.36
N LYS A 135 2.21 2.03 -17.97
CA LYS A 135 0.74 2.02 -17.96
C LYS A 135 0.16 0.87 -17.13
N SER A 136 0.99 0.17 -16.38
CA SER A 136 0.54 -0.94 -15.54
C SER A 136 -0.22 -0.40 -14.31
N ILE A 137 -1.10 -1.24 -13.76
CA ILE A 137 -1.86 -0.92 -12.55
C ILE A 137 -0.90 -0.64 -11.38
N GLU A 138 0.21 -1.39 -11.30
CA GLU A 138 1.25 -1.24 -10.29
C GLU A 138 1.90 0.14 -10.35
N THR A 139 2.27 0.62 -11.55
CA THR A 139 2.86 1.96 -11.72
C THR A 139 1.84 3.06 -11.46
N SER A 140 0.60 2.90 -11.91
CA SER A 140 -0.48 3.88 -11.67
C SER A 140 -0.74 4.10 -10.18
N GLY A 141 -0.66 3.05 -9.35
CA GLY A 141 -0.76 3.17 -7.90
C GLY A 141 0.30 4.11 -7.29
N GLY A 142 1.55 4.02 -7.76
CA GLY A 142 2.63 4.89 -7.30
C GLY A 142 2.39 6.36 -7.70
N TYR A 143 1.97 6.62 -8.94
CA TYR A 143 1.62 7.98 -9.39
C TYR A 143 0.50 8.60 -8.56
N PHE A 144 -0.54 7.82 -8.25
CA PHE A 144 -1.65 8.26 -7.40
C PHE A 144 -1.17 8.71 -6.02
N HIS A 145 -0.29 7.95 -5.39
CA HIS A 145 0.24 8.32 -4.07
C HIS A 145 1.15 9.54 -4.12
N MET A 146 2.02 9.67 -5.14
CA MET A 146 2.83 10.89 -5.32
C MET A 146 1.96 12.13 -5.52
N ALA A 147 0.89 12.01 -6.32
CA ALA A 147 -0.06 13.09 -6.54
C ALA A 147 -0.73 13.54 -5.24
N ASN A 148 -1.13 12.60 -4.37
CA ASN A 148 -1.68 12.92 -3.05
C ASN A 148 -0.68 13.70 -2.19
N VAL A 149 0.61 13.33 -2.19
CA VAL A 149 1.65 14.05 -1.44
C VAL A 149 1.82 15.48 -1.98
N PHE A 150 1.92 15.66 -3.29
CA PHE A 150 2.01 17.00 -3.90
C PHE A 150 0.76 17.84 -3.65
N PHE A 151 -0.42 17.23 -3.63
CA PHE A 151 -1.66 17.90 -3.28
C PHE A 151 -1.64 18.41 -1.83
N GLN A 152 -1.13 17.62 -0.89
CA GLN A 152 -0.94 18.05 0.51
C GLN A 152 0.07 19.20 0.65
N GLN A 153 1.04 19.29 -0.26
CA GLN A 153 1.97 20.44 -0.36
C GLN A 153 1.37 21.66 -1.07
N ASN A 154 0.09 21.65 -1.48
CA ASN A 154 -0.56 22.66 -2.32
C ASN A 154 0.07 22.85 -3.73
N LYS A 155 0.85 21.88 -4.21
CA LYS A 155 1.42 21.86 -5.57
C LYS A 155 0.45 21.18 -6.54
N THR A 156 -0.69 21.83 -6.74
CA THR A 156 -1.87 21.25 -7.41
C THR A 156 -1.65 21.01 -8.91
N ASP A 157 -0.83 21.82 -9.56
CA ASP A 157 -0.39 21.65 -10.94
C ASP A 157 0.36 20.32 -11.15
N ILE A 158 1.31 20.01 -10.27
CA ILE A 158 2.08 18.76 -10.30
C ILE A 158 1.15 17.58 -9.99
N ALA A 159 0.32 17.70 -8.96
CA ALA A 159 -0.63 16.66 -8.58
C ALA A 159 -1.58 16.31 -9.73
N ASN A 160 -2.15 17.31 -10.41
CA ASN A 160 -3.05 17.09 -11.56
C ASN A 160 -2.36 16.40 -12.74
N SER A 161 -1.10 16.77 -13.03
CA SER A 161 -0.31 16.10 -14.07
C SER A 161 -0.10 14.61 -13.77
N LEU A 162 0.15 14.26 -12.50
CA LEU A 162 0.30 12.88 -12.07
C LEU A 162 -1.03 12.12 -12.05
N TYR A 163 -2.14 12.73 -11.62
CA TYR A 163 -3.46 12.09 -11.71
C TYR A 163 -3.85 11.77 -13.16
N ALA A 164 -3.50 12.64 -14.11
CA ALA A 164 -3.75 12.38 -15.53
C ALA A 164 -3.01 11.14 -16.07
N LYS A 165 -1.95 10.68 -15.39
CA LYS A 165 -1.26 9.40 -15.73
C LYS A 165 -1.99 8.16 -15.19
N VAL A 166 -2.92 8.33 -14.25
CA VAL A 166 -3.74 7.26 -13.68
C VAL A 166 -4.99 7.03 -14.52
N GLU A 167 -5.51 8.06 -15.18
CA GLU A 167 -6.67 7.98 -16.07
C GLU A 167 -6.34 7.20 -17.36
N PRO A 168 -7.12 6.18 -17.73
CA PRO A 168 -6.96 5.54 -19.03
C PRO A 168 -7.27 6.56 -20.12
N HIS A 169 -6.32 6.78 -21.04
CA HIS A 169 -6.54 7.59 -22.25
C HIS A 169 -7.69 6.99 -23.08
N LYS A 170 -8.92 7.43 -22.82
CA LYS A 170 -10.02 7.32 -23.80
C LYS A 170 -9.60 8.17 -24.99
N GLN A 171 -9.57 7.59 -26.18
CA GLN A 171 -9.16 8.30 -27.39
C GLN A 171 -9.92 9.63 -27.52
N ARG A 172 -9.16 10.66 -27.88
CA ARG A 172 -9.54 12.06 -27.99
C ARG A 172 -10.76 12.22 -28.91
N GLY A 173 -11.92 12.42 -28.31
CA GLY A 173 -13.17 12.74 -29.00
C GLY A 173 -14.13 13.49 -28.07
N SER A 174 -14.08 14.83 -28.15
CA SER A 174 -15.00 15.83 -27.57
C SER A 174 -14.66 16.39 -26.18
N PRO A 175 -14.51 17.72 -26.02
CA PRO A 175 -14.26 18.36 -24.74
C PRO A 175 -15.57 18.53 -23.96
N ARG A 176 -15.64 18.00 -22.74
CA ARG A 176 -16.63 18.42 -21.75
C ARG A 176 -15.93 19.22 -20.66
N ILE A 177 -16.28 20.50 -20.60
CA ILE A 177 -15.91 21.43 -19.53
C ILE A 177 -16.49 20.87 -18.22
N PHE A 178 -15.64 20.49 -17.27
CA PHE A 178 -16.07 20.17 -15.91
C PHE A 178 -16.24 21.49 -15.14
N HIS A 179 -17.48 21.95 -15.03
CA HIS A 179 -17.84 22.96 -14.05
C HIS A 179 -17.93 22.32 -12.66
N SER A 180 -17.27 22.99 -11.71
CA SER A 180 -17.33 22.69 -10.28
C SER A 180 -18.77 22.82 -9.76
N GLN A 181 -19.40 21.70 -9.39
CA GLN A 181 -20.39 21.66 -8.32
C GLN A 181 -20.69 20.20 -7.93
N GLY A 182 -20.57 19.94 -6.62
CA GLY A 182 -21.30 18.95 -5.81
C GLY A 182 -21.65 17.58 -6.40
N ARG A 183 -21.11 16.55 -5.72
CA ARG A 183 -21.49 15.11 -5.76
C ARG A 183 -21.27 14.40 -7.09
N VAL A 184 -20.35 13.44 -7.07
CA VAL A 184 -20.42 12.28 -7.98
C VAL A 184 -20.41 11.01 -7.13
N ALA A 185 -21.61 10.49 -6.90
CA ALA A 185 -21.81 9.05 -6.79
C ALA A 185 -21.87 8.51 -8.24
N GLY A 186 -21.04 7.52 -8.56
CA GLY A 186 -20.96 6.99 -9.92
C GLY A 186 -19.85 5.96 -10.11
N THR A 187 -19.97 4.85 -9.39
CA THR A 187 -19.47 3.50 -9.69
C THR A 187 -18.41 3.32 -10.78
N TYR A 188 -17.16 3.09 -10.36
CA TYR A 188 -16.23 2.16 -11.02
C TYR A 188 -15.56 1.29 -9.95
N SER A 189 -15.56 -0.01 -10.21
CA SER A 189 -15.22 -1.08 -9.28
C SER A 189 -13.71 -1.28 -9.16
N SER A 190 -13.14 -0.92 -8.01
CA SER A 190 -12.35 -1.83 -7.19
C SER A 190 -12.19 -1.19 -5.81
N GLY A 191 -12.52 -1.91 -4.74
CA GLY A 191 -12.52 -1.42 -3.36
C GLY A 191 -11.19 -0.90 -2.81
N ILE A 192 -10.14 -0.84 -3.65
CA ILE A 192 -8.78 -0.42 -3.29
C ILE A 192 -8.67 1.11 -3.12
N GLN A 193 -9.44 1.88 -3.89
CA GLN A 193 -9.35 3.36 -3.88
C GLN A 193 -10.22 4.00 -2.78
N ALA A 194 -11.38 3.41 -2.45
CA ALA A 194 -12.31 4.01 -1.48
C ALA A 194 -11.81 3.96 -0.04
N SER A 195 -11.02 2.94 0.33
CA SER A 195 -10.38 2.82 1.65
C SER A 195 -9.14 3.67 1.80
N HIS A 196 -8.28 3.73 0.78
CA HIS A 196 -7.09 4.57 0.79
C HIS A 196 -7.44 6.05 0.90
N VAL A 197 -8.47 6.50 0.16
CA VAL A 197 -8.99 7.88 0.28
C VAL A 197 -9.58 8.14 1.67
N LYS A 198 -10.28 7.17 2.27
CA LYS A 198 -10.77 7.29 3.66
C LYS A 198 -9.63 7.37 4.68
N PHE A 199 -8.51 6.68 4.48
CA PHE A 199 -7.36 6.75 5.37
C PHE A 199 -6.71 8.14 5.36
N THR A 200 -6.54 8.75 4.18
CA THR A 200 -5.95 10.10 4.06
C THR A 200 -6.84 11.18 4.67
N VAL A 201 -8.16 11.06 4.55
CA VAL A 201 -9.12 12.02 5.13
C VAL A 201 -9.14 11.93 6.66
N ARG A 202 -9.00 10.73 7.24
CA ARG A 202 -9.11 10.53 8.70
C ARG A 202 -7.90 11.03 9.49
N ILE A 203 -6.71 11.11 8.87
CA ILE A 203 -5.52 11.74 9.49
C ILE A 203 -5.75 13.23 9.73
N LYS A 204 -6.53 13.90 8.85
CA LYS A 204 -6.81 15.34 8.95
C LYS A 204 -7.82 15.69 10.06
N GLU A 205 -8.77 14.80 10.37
CA GLU A 205 -9.79 15.04 11.41
C GLU A 205 -9.27 14.96 12.86
N LYS A 206 -8.05 14.45 13.09
CA LYS A 206 -7.45 14.35 14.44
C LYS A 206 -6.41 15.43 14.75
N SER A 207 -6.18 16.38 13.85
CA SER A 207 -5.19 17.46 14.01
C SER A 207 -5.80 18.84 14.30
N HIS A 208 -7.05 18.89 14.77
CA HIS A 208 -7.70 20.10 15.26
C HIS A 208 -8.25 19.89 16.67
#